data_AF-A0A8X6H9D4-F1
#
_entry.id   AF-A0A8X6H9D4-F1
#
_cell.length_a   1.000
_cell.length_b   1.000
_cell.length_c   1.000
_cell.angle_alpha   90.00
_cell.angle_beta   90.00
_cell.angle_gamma   90.00
#
_symmetry.space_group_name_H-M   'P 1'
#
loop_
_entity.id
_entity.type
_entity.pdbx_description
1 polymer ?
#
loop_
_entity_poly.entity_id
_entity_poly.type
_entity_poly.pdbx_seq_one_letter_code
_entity_poly.pdbx_strand_id
1 'polypeptide(L)'
;MTRVVNSTQASRMAAKMLRSEDMMWKFLRKPEVIETTNNLAERQIRRYVIYRKNSFFTWSERGERFVERMLSIFLTSRLNGQNPFQKLKNLVAVTA
;
A
#
# COMPACT_ATOMS: atom_id res chain seq x y z
N MET A 1 29.18 -8.32 6.47
CA MET A 1 30.20 -7.67 5.63
C MET A 1 29.50 -6.58 4.81
N THR A 2 29.11 -5.47 5.44
CA THR A 2 28.23 -4.45 4.79
C THR A 2 28.42 -3.05 5.40
N ARG A 3 29.66 -2.66 5.64
CA ARG A 3 29.98 -1.33 6.19
C ARG A 3 30.46 -0.44 5.07
N VAL A 4 29.68 0.60 4.75
CA VAL A 4 30.11 1.68 3.88
C VAL A 4 30.91 2.66 4.75
N VAL A 5 32.18 2.84 4.41
CA VAL A 5 33.10 3.68 5.18
C VAL A 5 32.58 5.12 5.18
N ASN A 6 32.66 5.78 6.34
CA ASN A 6 32.24 7.18 6.55
C ASN A 6 30.74 7.50 6.40
N SER A 7 29.83 6.51 6.33
CA SER A 7 28.39 6.78 6.42
C SER A 7 27.59 5.66 7.09
N THR A 8 27.10 5.94 8.30
CA THR A 8 26.22 5.04 9.05
C THR A 8 24.89 4.82 8.35
N GLN A 9 24.31 5.86 7.74
CA GLN A 9 23.05 5.74 6.99
C GLN A 9 23.21 4.85 5.77
N ALA A 10 24.28 5.04 4.97
CA ALA A 10 24.55 4.21 3.81
C ALA A 10 24.81 2.75 4.21
N SER A 11 25.55 2.52 5.29
CA SER A 11 25.77 1.18 5.83
C SER A 11 24.47 0.47 6.22
N ARG A 12 23.54 1.18 6.88
CA ARG A 12 22.22 0.62 7.24
C ARG A 12 21.36 0.32 6.01
N MET A 13 21.38 1.20 5.01
CA MET A 13 20.66 0.99 3.76
C MET A 13 21.22 -0.23 3.01
N ALA A 14 22.54 -0.32 2.85
CA ALA A 14 23.19 -1.46 2.21
C ALA A 14 22.85 -2.78 2.92
N ALA A 15 22.90 -2.80 4.26
CA ALA A 15 22.49 -3.97 5.03
C ALA A 15 21.01 -4.32 4.83
N LYS A 16 20.12 -3.32 4.67
CA LYS A 16 18.70 -3.54 4.37
C LYS A 16 18.50 -4.10 2.96
N MET A 17 19.20 -3.57 1.96
CA MET A 17 19.15 -4.07 0.58
C MET A 17 19.62 -5.52 0.50
N LEU A 18 20.76 -5.86 1.12
CA LEU A 18 21.25 -7.25 1.16
C LEU A 18 20.26 -8.20 1.83
N ARG A 19 19.61 -7.79 2.93
CA ARG A 19 18.54 -8.60 3.56
C ARG A 19 17.30 -8.80 2.68
N SER A 20 17.12 -7.98 1.65
CA SER A 20 15.96 -8.03 0.74
C SER A 20 16.34 -8.45 -0.67
N GLU A 21 17.58 -8.87 -0.90
CA GLU A 21 18.13 -9.19 -2.23
C GLU A 21 17.26 -10.20 -2.99
N ASP A 22 16.82 -11.27 -2.33
CA ASP A 22 15.95 -12.29 -2.92
C ASP A 22 14.62 -11.74 -3.46
N MET A 23 14.13 -10.65 -2.88
CA MET A 23 12.88 -10.00 -3.28
C MET A 23 13.10 -9.04 -4.46
N MET A 24 14.26 -8.38 -4.51
CA MET A 24 14.55 -7.33 -5.50
C MET A 24 14.49 -7.85 -6.95
N TRP A 25 14.86 -9.11 -7.17
CA TRP A 25 14.93 -9.70 -8.51
C TRP A 25 13.70 -10.53 -8.90
N LYS A 26 12.64 -10.56 -8.08
CA LYS A 26 11.46 -11.41 -8.35
C LYS A 26 10.75 -11.08 -9.65
N PHE A 27 10.71 -9.81 -10.03
CA PHE A 27 10.09 -9.37 -11.30
C PHE A 27 10.82 -9.89 -12.54
N LEU A 28 12.15 -10.12 -12.45
CA LEU A 28 12.91 -10.75 -13.54
C LEU A 28 12.67 -12.25 -13.61
N ARG A 29 12.48 -12.92 -12.47
CA ARG A 29 12.26 -14.37 -12.41
C ARG A 29 10.83 -14.78 -12.75
N LYS A 30 9.85 -13.90 -12.52
CA LYS A 30 8.41 -14.14 -12.74
C LYS A 30 7.72 -12.94 -13.43
N PRO A 31 8.16 -12.56 -14.64
CA PRO A 31 7.60 -11.39 -15.35
C PRO A 31 6.11 -11.56 -15.70
N GLU A 32 5.59 -12.79 -15.74
CA GLU A 32 4.19 -13.11 -15.97
C GLU A 32 3.26 -12.78 -14.78
N VAL A 33 3.82 -12.68 -13.57
CA VAL A 33 3.06 -12.39 -12.33
C VAL A 33 3.34 -10.98 -11.81
N ILE A 34 4.58 -10.51 -11.95
CA ILE A 34 5.03 -9.23 -11.38
C ILE A 34 5.41 -8.31 -12.54
N GLU A 35 4.70 -7.19 -12.65
CA GLU A 35 5.04 -6.15 -13.63
C GLU A 35 6.48 -5.66 -13.42
N THR A 36 7.20 -5.42 -14.51
CA THR A 36 8.55 -4.82 -14.50
C THR A 36 8.54 -3.36 -14.04
N THR A 37 7.36 -2.74 -13.96
CA THR A 37 7.15 -1.36 -13.56
C THR A 37 6.49 -1.27 -12.19
N ASN A 38 6.76 -0.19 -11.46
CA ASN A 38 6.14 0.07 -10.15
C ASN A 38 4.67 0.55 -10.24
N ASN A 39 4.09 0.61 -11.44
CA ASN A 39 2.78 1.20 -11.69
C ASN A 39 1.68 0.54 -10.85
N LEU A 40 1.69 -0.79 -10.74
CA LEU A 40 0.71 -1.50 -9.93
C LEU A 40 0.74 -1.03 -8.46
N ALA A 41 1.93 -1.02 -7.84
CA ALA A 41 2.08 -0.61 -6.45
C ALA A 41 1.74 0.88 -6.26
N GLU A 42 2.19 1.76 -7.16
CA GLU A 42 1.83 3.18 -7.14
C GLU A 42 0.33 3.39 -7.24
N ARG A 43 -0.36 2.67 -8.14
CA ARG A 43 -1.82 2.72 -8.28
C ARG A 43 -2.54 2.28 -7.01
N GLN A 44 -2.02 1.26 -6.30
CA GLN A 44 -2.60 0.81 -5.03
C GLN A 44 -2.51 1.90 -3.95
N ILE A 45 -1.34 2.52 -3.77
CA ILE A 45 -1.13 3.52 -2.70
C ILE A 45 -1.69 4.90 -3.05
N ARG A 46 -1.83 5.23 -4.34
CA ARG A 46 -2.19 6.57 -4.83
C ARG A 46 -3.46 7.12 -4.20
N ARG A 47 -4.50 6.29 -4.03
CA ARG A 47 -5.78 6.77 -3.47
C ARG A 47 -5.62 7.21 -2.02
N TYR A 48 -4.86 6.46 -1.22
CA TYR A 48 -4.56 6.86 0.15
C TYR A 48 -3.73 8.14 0.18
N VAL A 49 -2.72 8.27 -0.69
CA VAL A 49 -1.89 9.47 -0.78
C VAL A 49 -2.72 10.71 -1.16
N ILE A 50 -3.60 10.60 -2.15
CA ILE A 50 -4.52 11.69 -2.54
C ILE A 50 -5.47 12.04 -1.42
N TYR A 51 -6.06 11.03 -0.76
CA TYR A 51 -6.94 11.24 0.39
C TYR A 51 -6.22 12.03 1.50
N ARG A 52 -5.03 11.59 1.91
CA ARG A 52 -4.25 12.26 2.96
C ARG A 52 -3.87 13.69 2.55
N LYS A 53 -3.58 13.93 1.27
CA LYS A 53 -3.28 15.27 0.76
C LYS A 53 -4.48 16.21 0.85
N ASN A 54 -5.68 15.74 0.52
CA ASN A 54 -6.88 16.57 0.41
C ASN A 54 -7.64 16.70 1.73
N SER A 55 -7.62 15.67 2.57
CA SER A 55 -8.41 15.58 3.80
C SER A 55 -7.57 15.65 5.08
N PHE A 56 -6.25 15.84 4.95
CA PHE A 56 -5.30 15.83 6.05
C PHE A 56 -5.41 14.55 6.90
N PHE A 57 -5.17 14.66 8.21
CA PHE A 57 -5.22 13.55 9.16
C PHE A 57 -6.42 13.66 10.09
N THR A 58 -6.85 12.51 10.59
CA THR A 58 -7.81 12.39 11.68
C THR A 58 -7.09 12.39 13.03
N TRP A 59 -7.61 13.13 14.00
CA TRP A 59 -7.02 13.26 15.34
C TRP A 59 -7.74 12.40 16.40
N SER A 60 -8.61 11.50 15.96
CA SER A 60 -9.34 10.59 16.84
C SER A 60 -9.21 9.16 16.34
N GLU A 61 -9.15 8.23 17.27
CA GLU A 61 -9.12 6.79 16.99
C GLU A 61 -10.37 6.37 16.17
N ARG A 62 -11.53 6.97 16.45
CA ARG A 62 -12.75 6.75 15.66
C ARG A 62 -12.57 7.20 14.20
N GLY A 63 -11.93 8.35 13.98
CA GLY A 63 -11.64 8.87 12.65
C GLY A 63 -10.66 7.96 11.90
N GLU A 64 -9.59 7.52 12.56
CA GLU A 64 -8.61 6.59 11.96
C GLU A 64 -9.27 5.28 11.55
N ARG A 65 -10.06 4.67 12.45
CA ARG A 65 -10.82 3.45 12.15
C ARG A 65 -11.81 3.63 11.01
N PHE A 66 -12.43 4.80 10.89
CA PHE A 66 -13.32 5.11 9.76
C PHE A 66 -12.56 5.15 8.44
N VAL A 67 -11.44 5.88 8.38
CA VAL A 67 -10.61 5.99 7.18
C VAL A 67 -10.06 4.63 6.74
N GLU A 68 -9.53 3.86 7.69
CA GLU A 68 -9.03 2.50 7.47
C GLU A 68 -10.09 1.61 6.81
N ARG A 69 -11.30 1.57 7.37
CA ARG A 69 -12.40 0.74 6.87
C ARG A 69 -12.89 1.21 5.50
N MET A 70 -13.08 2.52 5.33
CA MET A 70 -13.55 3.09 4.06
C MET A 70 -12.57 2.83 2.91
N LEU A 71 -11.26 3.01 3.15
CA LEU A 71 -10.24 2.70 2.15
C LEU A 71 -10.19 1.21 1.84
N SER A 72 -10.27 0.36 2.86
CA SER A 72 -10.26 -1.09 2.69
C SER A 72 -11.43 -1.57 1.82
N ILE A 73 -12.66 -1.13 2.12
CA ILE A 73 -13.85 -1.45 1.32
C ILE A 73 -13.69 -0.93 -0.10
N PHE A 74 -13.28 0.34 -0.24
CA PHE A 74 -13.23 0.99 -1.54
C PHE A 74 -12.17 0.41 -2.46
N LEU A 75 -10.95 0.24 -1.96
CA LEU A 75 -9.82 -0.30 -2.73
C LEU A 75 -10.10 -1.75 -3.14
N THR A 76 -10.53 -2.59 -2.20
CA THR A 76 -10.81 -4.01 -2.48
C THR A 76 -11.96 -4.18 -3.47
N SER A 77 -13.05 -3.41 -3.32
CA SER A 77 -14.18 -3.48 -4.26
C SER A 77 -13.75 -3.08 -5.67
N ARG A 78 -12.95 -2.01 -5.80
CA ARG A 78 -12.42 -1.57 -7.10
C ARG A 78 -11.51 -2.63 -7.75
N LEU A 79 -10.65 -3.28 -6.96
CA LEU A 79 -9.78 -4.36 -7.44
C LEU A 79 -10.58 -5.55 -7.97
N ASN A 80 -11.70 -5.88 -7.31
CA ASN A 80 -12.58 -6.97 -7.70
C ASN A 80 -13.59 -6.60 -8.80
N GLY A 81 -13.49 -5.40 -9.40
CA GLY A 81 -14.44 -4.93 -10.41
C GLY A 81 -15.85 -4.65 -9.87
N GLN A 82 -16.01 -4.52 -8.56
CA GLN A 82 -17.30 -4.29 -7.91
C GLN A 82 -17.54 -2.79 -7.66
N ASN A 83 -18.81 -2.40 -7.58
CA ASN A 83 -19.19 -1.05 -7.19
C ASN A 83 -19.00 -0.87 -5.67
N PRO A 84 -18.08 0.01 -5.22
CA PRO A 84 -17.80 0.19 -3.80
C PRO A 84 -18.97 0.74 -2.99
N PHE A 85 -19.78 1.60 -3.61
CA PHE A 85 -20.94 2.19 -2.96
C PHE A 85 -22.02 1.13 -2.72
N GLN A 86 -22.25 0.25 -3.70
CA GLN A 86 -23.16 -0.88 -3.52
C GLN A 86 -22.68 -1.82 -2.42
N LYS A 87 -21.36 -2.10 -2.38
CA LYS A 87 -20.77 -2.92 -1.31
C LYS A 87 -21.00 -2.31 0.07
N LEU A 88 -20.78 -1.00 0.20
CA LEU A 88 -21.02 -0.27 1.45
C LEU A 88 -22.50 -0.31 1.86
N LYS A 89 -23.42 -0.04 0.92
CA LYS A 89 -24.88 -0.14 1.17
C LYS A 89 -25.26 -1.51 1.73
N ASN A 90 -24.77 -2.58 1.12
CA ASN A 90 -25.07 -3.95 1.55
C ASN A 90 -24.52 -4.22 2.95
N LEU A 91 -23.31 -3.75 3.28
CA LEU A 91 -22.73 -3.94 4.63
C LEU A 91 -23.54 -3.22 5.72
N VAL A 92 -23.98 -1.99 5.45
CA VAL A 92 -24.79 -1.22 6.39
C VAL A 92 -26.16 -1.87 6.60
N ALA A 93 -26.79 -2.34 5.53
CA ALA A 93 -28.10 -3.00 5.59
C ALA A 93 -28.10 -4.32 6.39
N VAL A 94 -26.97 -5.02 6.45
CA VAL A 94 -26.81 -6.26 7.25
C VAL A 94 -26.60 -5.98 8.73
N THR A 95 -26.10 -4.79 9.07
CA THR A 95 -25.73 -4.43 10.46
C THR A 95 -26.84 -3.66 11.17
N ALA A 96 -27.84 -3.17 10.42
CA ALA A 96 -29.03 -2.48 10.93
C ALA A 96 -30.13 -3.48 11.27
#